data_AF-A0ABD3M9B5-F1
#
_entry.id   AF-A0ABD3M9B5-F1
#
_cell.length_a   1.000
_cell.length_b   1.000
_cell.length_c   1.000
_cell.angle_alpha   90.00
_cell.angle_beta   90.00
_cell.angle_gamma   90.00
#
_symmetry.space_group_name_H-M   'P 1'
#
loop_
_entity.id
_entity.type
_entity.pdbx_description
1 polymer ?
#
loop_
_entity_poly.entity_id
_entity_poly.type
_entity_poly.pdbx_seq_one_letter_code
_entity_poly.pdbx_strand_id
1 'polypeptide(L)'
;MERVPSLLMERIKHNLQFFLFNYVLVTGILFALSVISSPSAIVGLLCLGGAWVGVVRMTSSGSVTIKGVTISQKQATIGMGLFSIFALLWLLSHIFWMALGTSGFLCGVHCLLRDASMHKDEADRVVMQGDLTLDEESSFLNNSASGANLA
;
A
#
# COMPACT_ATOMS: atom_id res chain seq x y z
N MET A 1 -8.79 -7.84 26.84
CA MET A 1 -8.75 -6.47 26.29
C MET A 1 -7.85 -5.64 27.18
N GLU A 2 -6.64 -5.35 26.73
CA GLU A 2 -5.72 -4.46 27.46
C GLU A 2 -6.32 -3.05 27.51
N ARG A 3 -6.38 -2.45 28.72
CA ARG A 3 -7.07 -1.17 28.97
C ARG A 3 -6.15 0.05 28.93
N VAL A 4 -4.90 -0.12 28.52
CA VAL A 4 -3.90 0.95 28.53
C VAL A 4 -3.76 1.54 27.12
N PRO A 5 -4.21 2.78 26.87
CA PRO A 5 -4.30 3.35 25.53
C PRO A 5 -2.93 3.55 24.84
N SER A 6 -1.86 3.72 25.63
CA SER A 6 -0.50 3.85 25.11
C SER A 6 -0.01 2.58 24.41
N LEU A 7 -0.31 1.40 24.97
CA LEU A 7 0.08 0.11 24.39
C LEU A 7 -0.74 -0.24 23.14
N LEU A 8 -2.00 0.22 23.07
CA LEU A 8 -2.85 0.03 21.89
C LEU A 8 -2.36 0.84 20.68
N MET A 9 -1.94 2.09 20.91
CA MET A 9 -1.42 2.97 19.84
C MET A 9 -0.17 2.38 19.20
N GLU A 10 0.72 1.80 20.01
CA GLU A 10 1.97 1.19 19.55
C GLU A 10 1.70 -0.08 18.72
N ARG A 11 0.74 -0.92 19.13
CA ARG A 11 0.28 -2.09 18.35
C ARG A 11 -0.36 -1.69 17.03
N ILE A 12 -1.27 -0.71 17.04
CA ILE A 12 -1.95 -0.23 15.82
C ILE A 12 -0.92 0.30 14.83
N LYS A 13 0.02 1.14 15.27
CA LYS A 13 1.07 1.69 14.41
C LYS A 13 1.92 0.58 13.78
N HIS A 14 2.31 -0.43 14.57
CA HIS A 14 3.08 -1.56 14.08
C HIS A 14 2.30 -2.41 13.05
N ASN A 15 1.05 -2.78 13.38
CA ASN A 15 0.17 -3.56 12.50
C ASN A 15 -0.11 -2.82 11.18
N LEU A 16 -0.19 -1.48 11.22
CA LEU A 16 -0.43 -0.65 10.04
C LEU A 16 0.81 -0.53 9.14
N GLN A 17 2.00 -0.43 9.74
CA GLN A 17 3.26 -0.38 8.99
C GLN A 17 3.63 -1.73 8.37
N PHE A 18 3.43 -2.84 9.10
CA PHE A 18 3.75 -4.19 8.61
C PHE A 18 2.87 -4.60 7.43
N PHE A 19 1.56 -4.29 7.48
CA PHE A 19 0.62 -4.64 6.41
C PHE A 19 0.31 -3.49 5.45
N LEU A 20 1.07 -2.38 5.49
CA LEU A 20 0.83 -1.20 4.66
C LEU A 20 0.70 -1.55 3.17
N PHE A 21 1.61 -2.39 2.67
CA PHE A 21 1.61 -2.81 1.27
C PHE A 21 0.31 -3.52 0.90
N ASN A 22 -0.18 -4.44 1.75
CA ASN A 22 -1.44 -5.14 1.53
C ASN A 22 -2.64 -4.20 1.59
N TYR A 23 -2.64 -3.22 2.48
CA TYR A 23 -3.71 -2.23 2.58
C TYR A 23 -3.76 -1.27 1.39
N VAL A 24 -2.60 -0.86 0.88
CA VAL A 24 -2.49 -0.08 -0.36
C VAL A 24 -2.99 -0.90 -1.55
N LEU A 25 -2.62 -2.18 -1.62
CA LEU A 25 -3.03 -3.08 -2.70
C LEU A 25 -4.56 -3.31 -2.69
N VAL A 26 -5.14 -3.64 -1.53
CA VAL A 26 -6.59 -3.81 -1.38
C VAL A 26 -7.34 -2.52 -1.69
N THR A 27 -6.86 -1.37 -1.19
CA THR A 27 -7.45 -0.07 -1.50
C THR A 27 -7.39 0.24 -3.00
N GLY A 28 -6.25 -0.06 -3.65
CA GLY A 28 -6.07 0.13 -5.09
C GLY A 28 -7.00 -0.76 -5.93
N ILE A 29 -7.14 -2.04 -5.56
CA ILE A 29 -8.06 -2.96 -6.23
C ILE A 29 -9.52 -2.50 -6.05
N LEU A 30 -9.93 -2.17 -4.82
CA LEU A 30 -11.29 -1.70 -4.56
C LEU A 30 -11.60 -0.39 -5.30
N PHE A 31 -10.61 0.51 -5.39
CA PHE A 31 -10.74 1.73 -6.17
C PHE A 31 -10.91 1.44 -7.66
N ALA A 32 -10.07 0.58 -8.25
CA ALA A 32 -10.20 0.19 -9.65
C ALA A 32 -11.55 -0.48 -9.95
N LEU A 33 -11.99 -1.40 -9.09
CA LEU A 33 -13.31 -2.04 -9.21
C LEU A 33 -14.44 -1.01 -9.09
N SER A 34 -14.30 -0.01 -8.22
CA SER A 34 -15.31 1.06 -8.06
C SER A 34 -15.39 1.95 -9.30
N VAL A 35 -14.26 2.23 -9.95
CA VAL A 35 -14.22 2.98 -11.22
C VAL A 35 -14.89 2.18 -12.34
N ILE A 36 -14.59 0.88 -12.47
CA ILE A 36 -15.17 0.02 -13.51
C ILE A 36 -16.67 -0.23 -13.26
N SER A 37 -17.09 -0.31 -12.00
CA SER A 37 -18.49 -0.56 -11.63
C SER A 37 -19.36 0.69 -11.72
N SER A 38 -18.75 1.89 -11.82
CA SER A 38 -19.47 3.15 -11.87
C SER A 38 -19.78 3.57 -13.31
N PRO A 39 -21.07 3.60 -13.73
CA PRO A 39 -21.43 4.00 -15.09
C PRO A 39 -21.01 5.43 -15.40
N SER A 40 -21.06 6.32 -14.41
CA SER A 40 -20.67 7.72 -14.57
C SER A 40 -19.18 7.87 -14.85
N ALA A 41 -18.32 7.05 -14.24
CA ALA A 41 -16.88 7.07 -14.47
C ALA A 41 -16.55 6.69 -15.91
N ILE A 42 -17.17 5.63 -16.42
CA ILE A 42 -16.97 5.16 -17.79
C ILE A 42 -17.42 6.22 -18.79
N VAL A 43 -18.64 6.76 -18.64
CA VAL A 43 -19.16 7.80 -19.52
C VAL A 43 -18.29 9.06 -19.46
N GLY A 44 -17.86 9.46 -18.27
CA GLY A 44 -16.96 10.59 -18.08
C GLY A 44 -15.62 10.42 -18.78
N LEU A 45 -14.99 9.25 -18.64
CA LEU A 45 -13.74 8.90 -19.34
C LEU A 45 -13.89 8.92 -20.86
N LEU A 46 -14.99 8.36 -21.38
CA LEU A 46 -15.29 8.36 -22.82
C LEU A 46 -15.53 9.77 -23.36
N CYS A 47 -16.31 10.59 -22.65
CA CYS A 47 -16.53 12.00 -23.01
C CYS A 47 -15.22 12.79 -23.00
N LEU A 48 -14.36 12.56 -22.01
CA LEU A 48 -13.06 13.22 -21.92
C LEU A 48 -12.14 12.81 -23.08
N GLY A 49 -12.09 11.52 -23.40
CA GLY A 49 -11.36 11.00 -24.56
C GLY A 49 -11.87 11.58 -25.88
N GLY A 50 -13.20 11.65 -26.05
CA GLY A 50 -13.83 12.28 -27.21
C GLY A 50 -13.50 13.77 -27.32
N ALA A 51 -13.51 14.50 -26.21
CA ALA A 51 -13.13 15.91 -26.17
C ALA A 51 -11.66 16.12 -26.58
N TRP A 52 -10.75 15.26 -26.10
CA TRP A 52 -9.35 15.28 -26.52
C TRP A 52 -9.17 15.01 -28.01
N VAL A 53 -9.86 14.00 -28.55
CA VAL A 53 -9.85 13.73 -30.01
C VAL A 53 -10.38 14.93 -30.79
N GLY A 54 -11.44 15.57 -30.32
CA GLY A 54 -12.00 16.79 -30.90
C GLY A 54 -10.99 17.94 -30.93
N VAL A 55 -10.34 18.21 -29.81
CA VAL A 55 -9.31 19.27 -29.71
C VAL A 55 -8.14 19.00 -30.65
N VAL A 56 -7.63 17.76 -30.70
CA VAL A 56 -6.54 17.37 -31.61
C VAL A 56 -6.94 17.55 -33.07
N ARG A 57 -8.17 17.13 -33.44
CA ARG A 57 -8.71 17.29 -34.79
C ARG A 57 -8.89 18.75 -35.20
N MET A 58 -9.41 19.59 -34.31
CA MET A 58 -9.60 21.01 -34.60
C MET A 58 -8.27 21.74 -34.73
N THR A 59 -7.29 21.33 -33.94
CA THR A 59 -6.00 22.01 -33.82
C THR A 59 -4.94 21.51 -34.81
N SER A 60 -5.28 20.56 -35.69
CA SER A 60 -4.34 19.97 -36.67
C SER A 60 -3.73 21.00 -37.63
N SER A 61 -4.42 22.12 -37.85
CA SER A 61 -3.95 23.22 -38.71
C SER A 61 -3.05 24.24 -37.98
N GLY A 62 -2.67 23.97 -36.73
CA GLY A 62 -1.75 24.79 -35.92
C GLY A 62 -2.38 25.97 -35.17
N SER A 63 -3.55 26.44 -35.62
CA SER A 63 -4.37 27.42 -34.91
C SER A 63 -5.86 27.16 -35.14
N VAL A 64 -6.68 27.51 -34.16
CA VAL A 64 -8.13 27.38 -34.22
C VAL A 64 -8.73 28.75 -34.03
N THR A 65 -9.48 29.24 -35.03
CA THR A 65 -10.22 30.49 -34.91
C THR A 65 -11.63 30.19 -34.42
N ILE A 66 -11.89 30.39 -33.13
CA ILE A 66 -13.25 30.29 -32.57
C ILE A 66 -13.79 31.70 -32.41
N LYS A 67 -14.91 32.00 -33.09
CA LYS A 67 -15.61 33.31 -33.01
C LYS A 67 -14.70 34.54 -33.23
N GLY A 68 -13.76 34.45 -34.16
CA GLY A 68 -12.84 35.55 -34.50
C GLY A 68 -11.60 35.66 -33.62
N VAL A 69 -11.46 34.84 -32.57
CA VAL A 69 -10.25 34.77 -31.75
C VAL A 69 -9.39 33.59 -32.21
N THR A 70 -8.16 33.87 -32.63
CA THR A 70 -7.16 32.85 -32.98
C THR A 70 -6.55 32.26 -31.71
N ILE A 71 -7.02 31.07 -31.35
CA ILE A 71 -6.46 30.30 -30.25
C ILE A 71 -5.32 29.45 -30.81
N SER A 72 -4.13 29.64 -30.27
CA SER A 72 -2.96 28.81 -30.60
C SER A 72 -3.14 27.40 -30.04
N GLN A 73 -2.59 26.40 -30.73
CA GLN A 73 -2.57 25.02 -30.25
C GLN A 73 -2.15 24.87 -28.79
N LYS A 74 -1.11 25.60 -28.37
CA LYS A 74 -0.59 25.53 -27.00
C LYS A 74 -1.64 25.97 -25.98
N GLN A 75 -2.38 27.04 -26.27
CA GLN A 75 -3.43 27.55 -25.38
C GLN A 75 -4.63 26.60 -25.32
N ALA A 76 -5.03 26.01 -26.46
CA ALA A 76 -6.10 25.01 -26.51
C ALA A 76 -5.75 23.76 -25.69
N THR A 77 -4.52 23.25 -25.80
CA THR A 77 -4.07 22.08 -25.04
C THR A 77 -3.97 22.36 -23.54
N ILE A 78 -3.46 23.53 -23.14
CA ILE A 78 -3.40 23.93 -21.72
C ILE A 78 -4.80 24.08 -21.14
N GLY A 79 -5.71 24.76 -21.85
CA GLY A 79 -7.10 24.93 -21.43
C GLY A 79 -7.82 23.60 -21.28
N MET A 80 -7.68 22.71 -22.27
CA MET A 80 -8.25 21.35 -22.22
C MET A 80 -7.62 20.53 -21.09
N GLY A 81 -6.32 20.66 -20.84
CA GLY A 81 -5.62 20.02 -19.73
C GLY A 81 -6.20 20.42 -18.38
N LEU A 82 -6.34 21.72 -18.11
CA LEU A 82 -6.93 22.21 -16.86
C LEU A 82 -8.38 21.76 -16.69
N PHE A 83 -9.18 21.84 -17.75
CA PHE A 83 -10.56 21.34 -17.74
C PHE A 83 -10.60 19.84 -17.44
N SER A 84 -9.70 19.06 -18.02
CA SER A 84 -9.63 17.61 -17.80
C SER A 84 -9.26 17.25 -16.36
N ILE A 85 -8.33 17.98 -15.73
CA ILE A 85 -7.98 17.78 -14.33
C ILE A 85 -9.18 18.08 -13.44
N PHE A 86 -9.86 19.21 -13.66
CA PHE A 86 -11.03 19.59 -12.87
C PHE A 86 -12.17 18.58 -13.03
N ALA A 87 -12.47 18.18 -14.27
CA ALA A 87 -13.50 17.18 -14.57
C ALA A 87 -13.18 15.82 -13.91
N LEU A 88 -11.92 15.37 -13.99
CA LEU A 88 -11.48 14.14 -13.33
C LEU A 88 -11.59 14.25 -11.81
N LEU A 89 -11.11 15.33 -11.18
CA LEU A 89 -11.23 15.52 -9.73
C LEU A 89 -12.68 15.50 -9.27
N TRP A 90 -13.58 16.17 -10.00
CA TRP A 90 -15.00 16.18 -9.67
C TRP A 90 -15.64 14.80 -9.83
N LEU A 91 -15.37 14.11 -10.94
CA LEU A 91 -15.92 12.78 -11.25
C LEU A 91 -15.41 11.71 -10.27
N LEU A 92 -14.10 11.71 -10.00
CA LEU A 92 -13.45 10.71 -9.14
C LEU A 92 -13.64 11.01 -7.65
N SER A 93 -13.96 12.24 -7.25
CA SER A 93 -14.12 12.61 -5.83
C SER A 93 -15.12 11.69 -5.12
N HIS A 94 -16.31 11.50 -5.67
CA HIS A 94 -17.33 10.64 -5.04
C HIS A 94 -16.84 9.18 -4.91
N ILE A 95 -16.25 8.65 -5.97
CA ILE A 95 -15.72 7.28 -6.02
C ILE A 95 -14.55 7.11 -5.04
N PHE A 96 -13.70 8.12 -4.95
CA PHE A 96 -12.56 8.18 -4.05
C PHE A 96 -13.01 8.11 -2.59
N TRP A 97 -13.96 8.94 -2.18
CA TRP A 97 -14.47 8.94 -0.80
C TRP A 97 -15.15 7.61 -0.44
N MET A 98 -15.88 7.01 -1.37
CA MET A 98 -16.52 5.70 -1.17
C MET A 98 -15.49 4.57 -1.08
N ALA A 99 -14.50 4.55 -1.96
CA ALA A 99 -13.43 3.55 -1.96
C ALA A 99 -12.58 3.66 -0.69
N LEU A 100 -12.24 4.89 -0.27
CA LEU A 100 -11.48 5.15 0.96
C LEU A 100 -12.27 4.77 2.21
N GLY A 101 -13.58 5.06 2.25
CA GLY A 101 -14.44 4.67 3.36
C GLY A 101 -14.58 3.16 3.51
N THR A 102 -14.83 2.46 2.39
CA THR A 102 -14.98 1.00 2.38
C THR A 102 -13.67 0.29 2.67
N SER A 103 -12.55 0.69 2.04
CA SER A 103 -11.25 0.10 2.30
C SER A 103 -10.73 0.43 3.70
N GLY A 104 -10.93 1.66 4.17
CA GLY A 104 -10.57 2.10 5.52
C GLY A 104 -11.32 1.32 6.59
N PHE A 105 -12.62 1.08 6.39
CA PHE A 105 -13.41 0.22 7.27
C PHE A 105 -12.89 -1.22 7.26
N LEU A 106 -12.63 -1.79 6.08
CA LEU A 106 -12.14 -3.16 5.96
C LEU A 106 -10.76 -3.34 6.61
N CYS A 107 -9.84 -2.38 6.40
CA CYS A 107 -8.52 -2.36 7.02
C CYS A 107 -8.62 -2.14 8.54
N GLY A 108 -9.55 -1.30 9.00
CA GLY A 108 -9.83 -1.07 10.41
C GLY A 108 -10.33 -2.35 11.10
N VAL A 109 -11.30 -3.04 10.51
CA VAL A 109 -11.79 -4.34 11.00
C VAL A 109 -10.68 -5.39 10.97
N HIS A 110 -9.87 -5.45 9.91
CA HIS A 110 -8.73 -6.37 9.84
C HIS A 110 -7.69 -6.06 10.92
N CYS A 111 -7.39 -4.79 11.21
CA CYS A 111 -6.48 -4.38 12.27
C CYS A 111 -7.03 -4.72 13.67
N LEU A 112 -8.35 -4.62 13.87
CA LEU A 112 -9.01 -4.95 15.14
C LEU A 112 -9.09 -6.47 15.39
N LEU A 113 -9.30 -7.27 14.34
CA LEU A 113 -9.44 -8.72 14.44
C LEU A 113 -8.11 -9.47 14.31
N ARG A 114 -7.11 -8.89 13.64
CA ARG A 114 -5.79 -9.49 13.42
C ARG A 114 -4.72 -8.70 14.16
N ASP A 115 -4.28 -9.23 15.28
CA ASP A 115 -3.12 -8.72 16.02
C ASP A 115 -1.84 -9.31 15.41
N ALA A 116 -0.93 -8.48 14.86
CA ALA A 116 0.37 -8.94 14.36
C ALA A 116 1.39 -9.15 15.50
N SER A 117 0.95 -9.04 16.76
CA SER A 117 1.77 -9.30 17.95
C SER A 117 2.36 -10.71 17.98
N MET A 118 1.86 -11.64 17.16
CA MET A 118 2.40 -13.00 17.01
C MET A 118 3.75 -13.06 16.26
N HIS A 119 4.22 -11.96 15.65
CA HIS A 119 5.58 -11.87 15.09
C HIS A 119 6.58 -11.17 16.00
N LYS A 120 6.24 -10.95 17.29
CA LYS A 120 7.18 -10.49 18.31
C LYS A 120 8.29 -11.51 18.63
N ASP A 121 8.15 -12.75 18.19
CA ASP A 121 9.04 -13.84 18.59
C ASP A 121 10.43 -13.79 17.92
N GLU A 122 10.69 -12.86 16.99
CA GLU A 122 12.07 -12.64 16.50
C GLU A 122 12.91 -11.74 17.42
N ALA A 123 12.29 -10.80 18.14
CA ALA A 123 13.00 -9.94 19.10
C ALA A 123 13.23 -10.64 20.44
N ASP A 124 12.39 -11.63 20.77
CA ASP A 124 12.59 -12.58 21.88
C ASP A 124 13.13 -13.93 21.38
N ARG A 125 13.79 -13.93 20.21
CA ARG A 125 14.53 -15.11 19.76
C ARG A 125 15.76 -15.25 20.65
N VAL A 126 15.64 -16.06 21.70
CA VAL A 126 16.79 -16.55 22.44
C VAL A 126 17.69 -17.27 21.43
N VAL A 127 18.78 -16.63 21.02
CA VAL A 127 19.84 -17.32 20.30
C VAL A 127 20.36 -18.33 21.29
N MET A 128 20.01 -19.61 21.09
CA MET A 128 20.58 -20.74 21.83
C MET A 128 22.05 -20.88 21.40
N GLN A 129 22.87 -19.89 21.73
CA GLN A 129 24.30 -20.00 21.71
C GLN A 129 24.62 -20.77 22.98
N GLY A 130 24.53 -22.10 22.88
CA GLY A 130 25.05 -22.97 23.92
C GLY A 130 26.47 -22.52 24.18
N ASP A 131 26.75 -22.15 25.44
CA ASP A 131 28.10 -21.95 25.91
C ASP A 131 28.75 -23.33 25.92
N LEU A 132 29.17 -23.79 24.73
CA LEU A 132 30.08 -24.90 24.59
C LEU A 132 31.44 -24.36 25.01
N THR A 133 31.61 -24.17 26.32
CA THR A 133 32.93 -24.22 26.95
C THR A 133 33.48 -25.62 26.68
N LEU A 134 34.12 -25.77 25.53
CA LEU A 134 34.78 -27.00 25.07
C LEU A 134 35.91 -27.47 26.02
N ASP A 135 36.11 -26.79 27.14
CA ASP A 135 37.20 -27.03 28.09
C ASP A 135 36.77 -27.79 29.36
N GLU A 136 35.47 -27.85 29.72
CA GLU A 136 35.06 -28.41 31.03
C GLU A 136 34.33 -29.77 30.98
N GLU A 137 33.89 -30.28 29.82
CA GLU A 137 33.07 -31.50 29.75
C GLU A 137 33.67 -32.67 28.95
N SER A 138 35.00 -32.83 28.92
CA SER A 138 35.64 -34.00 28.29
C SER A 138 36.63 -34.76 29.18
N SER A 139 36.93 -34.30 30.40
CA SER A 139 37.83 -35.01 31.31
C SER A 139 37.18 -36.24 31.98
N PHE A 140 35.84 -36.27 32.06
CA PHE A 140 35.12 -37.41 32.66
C PHE A 140 35.16 -38.68 31.79
N LEU A 141 35.41 -38.55 30.48
CA LEU A 141 35.49 -39.68 29.55
C LEU A 141 36.88 -40.34 29.53
N ASN A 142 37.92 -39.69 30.07
CA ASN A 142 39.30 -40.21 29.99
C ASN A 142 39.80 -40.94 31.25
N ASN A 143 38.97 -41.10 32.29
CA ASN A 143 39.43 -41.74 33.53
C ASN A 143 39.41 -43.29 33.51
N SER A 144 39.19 -43.91 32.35
CA SER A 144 39.07 -45.37 32.20
C SER A 144 40.35 -46.07 31.72
N ALA A 145 41.45 -45.36 31.48
CA ALA A 145 42.65 -45.93 30.84
C ALA A 145 43.92 -45.97 31.71
N SER A 146 43.87 -45.63 33.00
CA SER A 146 45.08 -45.56 33.85
C SER A 146 44.97 -46.25 35.21
N GLY A 147 44.15 -47.29 35.32
CA GLY A 147 43.84 -47.91 36.62
C GLY A 147 43.63 -49.43 36.62
N ALA A 148 44.24 -50.19 35.70
CA ALA A 148 44.17 -51.65 35.73
C ALA A 148 45.57 -52.29 35.66
N ASN A 149 46.13 -52.50 36.87
CA ASN A 149 46.93 -53.64 37.34
C ASN A 149 48.23 -54.00 36.57
N LEU A 150 49.42 -53.88 37.17
CA LEU A 150 49.92 -54.67 38.31
C LEU A 150 49.68 -56.18 38.15
N ALA A 151 50.60 -56.82 37.42
CA ALA A 151 51.06 -58.19 37.61
C ALA A 151 52.55 -58.24 37.23
#